data_AF-A0A1A9VA26-F1
#
_entry.id   AF-A0A1A9VA26-F1
#
_cell.length_a   1.000
_cell.length_b   1.000
_cell.length_c   1.000
_cell.angle_alpha   90.00
_cell.angle_beta   90.00
_cell.angle_gamma   90.00
#
_symmetry.space_group_name_H-M   'P 1'
#
loop_
_entity.id
_entity.type
_entity.pdbx_description
1 polymer ?
#
loop_
_entity_poly.entity_id
_entity_poly.type
_entity_poly.pdbx_seq_one_letter_code
_entity_poly.pdbx_strand_id
1 'polypeptide(L)'
;MFINFQSFCILVILIASKLDESGSDDCLSDREEFERPSKYWKHIVEVFCQKSGKITFSYGVILSKYIVLTSFKGIALRQSCYIGYRNRSHISVKDGSIVWTTKIPYTNSSAQSSREIQLILVDTEIDLRRSGAKAIRLPTKKVKQPSNCVVVGLALPMKWIAKVVNKKVDIIDPDKCYAMYPQLDRNIICIQIPKEFGTCSQCDEYIEGSALICDDVLTGIVGPTATAKCKADEPRSCAELYESRKWIKFNMDSFSKDSKYKKNVVWIGFLLEGKSIGHSLGIIIGKNKILTAGGFDFKSNQSVFMAETGRIINEGTVKFHSNFRVRYKDLINLAPDWPLEWSVIHLSVLSVDNNIISLAEIMPLPMHPPETYENCFVVSKHPTWIKYRVDVLKSSQCREELPNYHEDYICIRLKMNGLNPCAQLLGGSPLICSDDLVGIVANYGNAKECIESKPRACSPVYKYLHFIEAAMWELDVRSSNNHVTALSLNFFKLNNLKSRLGVELKIDQGSPDNTPVLYDTMQFYDYGKVWNKGITKLIRSIRSRNL
;
A
#
# COMPACT_ATOMS: atom_id res chain seq x y z
N MET A 1 34.70 -39.23 -58.27
CA MET A 1 34.10 -39.01 -56.94
C MET A 1 33.20 -37.76 -57.02
N PHE A 2 32.06 -37.90 -57.71
CA PHE A 2 31.12 -36.84 -58.09
C PHE A 2 29.76 -37.11 -57.44
N ILE A 3 29.74 -37.27 -56.12
CA ILE A 3 28.52 -37.40 -55.32
C ILE A 3 28.74 -36.53 -54.09
N ASN A 4 28.54 -35.21 -54.23
CA ASN A 4 28.30 -34.34 -53.07
C ASN A 4 27.90 -32.90 -53.41
N PHE A 5 27.96 -32.46 -54.67
CA PHE A 5 27.55 -31.09 -55.00
C PHE A 5 26.02 -30.96 -55.16
N GLN A 6 25.34 -31.97 -55.72
CA GLN A 6 23.87 -31.95 -55.86
C GLN A 6 23.15 -32.01 -54.50
N SER A 7 23.65 -32.80 -53.55
CA SER A 7 23.08 -32.85 -52.19
C SER A 7 23.31 -31.56 -51.41
N PHE A 8 24.43 -30.86 -51.64
CA PHE A 8 24.71 -29.58 -51.00
C PHE A 8 23.86 -28.44 -51.59
N CYS A 9 23.65 -28.41 -52.90
CA CYS A 9 22.73 -27.44 -53.53
C CYS A 9 21.27 -27.67 -53.13
N ILE A 10 20.82 -28.93 -53.00
CA ILE A 10 19.46 -29.23 -52.52
C ILE A 10 19.31 -28.86 -51.03
N LEU A 11 20.34 -29.06 -50.20
CA LEU A 11 20.30 -28.64 -48.79
C LEU A 11 20.32 -27.11 -48.64
N VAL A 12 21.08 -26.38 -49.46
CA VAL A 12 21.10 -24.91 -49.46
C VAL A 12 19.81 -24.33 -50.03
N ILE A 13 19.20 -24.96 -51.05
CA ILE A 13 17.87 -24.57 -51.54
C ILE A 13 16.79 -24.91 -50.51
N LEU A 14 16.89 -26.03 -49.78
CA LEU A 14 15.96 -26.38 -48.69
C LEU A 14 16.14 -25.53 -47.44
N ILE A 15 17.34 -25.00 -47.17
CA ILE A 15 17.59 -24.06 -46.07
C ILE A 15 17.19 -22.63 -46.47
N ALA A 16 17.39 -22.24 -47.74
CA ALA A 16 16.91 -20.96 -48.27
C ALA A 16 15.37 -20.94 -48.41
N SER A 17 14.73 -22.05 -48.81
CA SER A 17 13.26 -22.16 -48.83
C SER A 17 12.62 -22.31 -47.45
N LYS A 18 13.39 -22.67 -46.40
CA LYS A 18 12.92 -22.63 -45.00
C LYS A 18 13.21 -21.33 -44.26
N LEU A 19 13.90 -20.38 -44.89
CA LEU A 19 14.18 -19.06 -44.34
C LEU A 19 13.38 -17.93 -45.00
N ASP A 20 12.55 -18.25 -46.00
CA ASP A 20 11.59 -17.31 -46.62
C ASP A 20 10.10 -17.71 -46.45
N GLU A 21 9.78 -18.76 -45.68
CA GLU A 21 8.40 -19.10 -45.29
C GLU A 21 8.09 -18.70 -43.84
N SER A 22 8.32 -17.43 -43.52
CA SER A 22 7.50 -16.74 -42.51
C SER A 22 6.99 -15.41 -43.07
N GLY A 23 6.46 -15.47 -44.30
CA GLY A 23 5.35 -14.60 -44.63
C GLY A 23 4.28 -14.84 -43.58
N SER A 24 4.16 -13.94 -42.60
CA SER A 24 2.94 -13.90 -41.80
C SER A 24 1.86 -13.55 -42.81
N ASP A 25 1.04 -14.53 -43.22
CA ASP A 25 -0.20 -14.26 -43.93
C ASP A 25 -0.96 -13.22 -43.11
N ASP A 26 -0.89 -11.97 -43.55
CA ASP A 26 -1.63 -10.88 -42.92
C ASP A 26 -3.10 -11.19 -43.21
N CYS A 27 -3.85 -11.57 -42.17
CA CYS A 27 -5.25 -11.93 -42.31
C CYS A 27 -6.14 -10.72 -42.64
N LEU A 28 -5.57 -9.51 -42.65
CA LEU A 28 -6.24 -8.29 -43.07
C LEU A 28 -6.10 -8.13 -44.59
N SER A 29 -7.21 -7.82 -45.25
CA SER A 29 -7.26 -7.57 -46.69
C SER A 29 -6.48 -6.30 -47.10
N ASP A 30 -6.43 -5.29 -46.23
CA ASP A 30 -5.65 -4.06 -46.43
C ASP A 30 -5.18 -3.48 -45.07
N ARG A 31 -3.94 -3.81 -44.68
CA ARG A 31 -3.32 -3.34 -43.44
C ARG A 31 -3.12 -1.82 -43.41
N GLU A 32 -2.75 -1.23 -44.54
CA GLU A 32 -2.42 0.19 -44.63
C GLU A 32 -3.67 1.06 -44.52
N GLU A 33 -4.81 0.56 -45.01
CA GLU A 33 -6.09 1.23 -44.82
C GLU A 33 -6.64 1.03 -43.40
N PHE A 34 -6.47 -0.15 -42.82
CA PHE A 34 -6.94 -0.50 -41.48
C PHE A 34 -6.16 0.23 -40.37
N GLU A 35 -4.83 0.33 -40.49
CA GLU A 35 -3.93 0.94 -39.50
C GLU A 35 -3.40 2.29 -39.97
N ARG A 36 -3.52 3.32 -39.12
CA ARG A 36 -2.90 4.63 -39.38
C ARG A 36 -2.05 5.11 -38.21
N PRO A 37 -0.95 5.85 -38.43
CA PRO A 37 -0.17 6.44 -37.35
C PRO A 37 -1.06 7.19 -36.34
N SER A 38 -0.93 6.85 -35.05
CA SER A 38 -1.82 7.43 -34.04
C SER A 38 -1.31 8.75 -33.50
N LYS A 39 -2.14 9.81 -33.50
CA LYS A 39 -1.87 11.03 -32.72
C LYS A 39 -1.96 10.82 -31.20
N TYR A 40 -2.50 9.67 -30.78
CA TYR A 40 -2.76 9.34 -29.37
C TYR A 40 -1.62 8.58 -28.71
N TRP A 41 -0.54 8.25 -29.43
CA TRP A 41 0.61 7.50 -28.90
C TRP A 41 1.11 8.02 -27.55
N LYS A 42 1.08 9.35 -27.34
CA LYS A 42 1.51 10.03 -26.11
C LYS A 42 0.68 9.68 -24.87
N HIS A 43 -0.51 9.11 -25.05
CA HIS A 43 -1.42 8.74 -23.98
C HIS A 43 -1.35 7.26 -23.63
N ILE A 44 -0.74 6.44 -24.48
CA ILE A 44 -0.76 4.99 -24.38
C ILE A 44 0.51 4.50 -23.68
N VAL A 45 0.33 3.45 -22.88
CA VAL A 45 1.43 2.73 -22.26
C VAL A 45 1.31 1.24 -22.52
N GLU A 46 2.45 0.56 -22.51
CA GLU A 46 2.55 -0.89 -22.44
C GLU A 46 2.62 -1.30 -20.97
N VAL A 47 1.77 -2.23 -20.56
CA VAL A 47 1.73 -2.80 -19.22
C VAL A 47 2.13 -4.26 -19.32
N PHE A 48 3.23 -4.65 -18.67
CA PHE A 48 3.65 -6.04 -18.70
C PHE A 48 4.25 -6.52 -17.38
N CYS A 49 4.15 -7.83 -17.15
CA CYS A 49 4.78 -8.53 -16.04
C CYS A 49 5.53 -9.75 -16.54
N GLN A 50 6.70 -10.01 -15.97
CA GLN A 50 7.49 -11.20 -16.27
C GLN A 50 7.53 -12.15 -15.07
N LYS A 51 7.17 -13.42 -15.30
CA LYS A 51 7.26 -14.50 -14.31
C LYS A 51 7.79 -15.78 -14.96
N SER A 52 8.93 -16.28 -14.47
CA SER A 52 9.53 -17.54 -14.95
C SER A 52 9.67 -17.62 -16.47
N GLY A 53 10.11 -16.53 -17.11
CA GLY A 53 10.25 -16.43 -18.57
C GLY A 53 8.96 -16.13 -19.34
N LYS A 54 7.77 -16.25 -18.72
CA LYS A 54 6.49 -15.88 -19.34
C LYS A 54 6.20 -14.39 -19.16
N ILE A 55 5.77 -13.73 -20.23
CA ILE A 55 5.36 -12.33 -20.24
C ILE A 55 3.84 -12.27 -20.30
N THR A 56 3.23 -11.52 -19.37
CA THR A 56 1.83 -11.08 -19.49
C THR A 56 1.83 -9.64 -19.97
N PHE A 57 1.02 -9.30 -20.96
CA PHE A 57 1.04 -8.00 -21.63
C PHE A 57 -0.37 -7.45 -21.81
N SER A 58 -0.51 -6.13 -21.76
CA SER A 58 -1.72 -5.35 -22.04
C SER A 58 -1.32 -3.91 -22.34
N TYR A 59 -2.26 -3.09 -22.79
CA TYR A 59 -2.08 -1.65 -22.86
C TYR A 59 -2.70 -0.93 -21.66
N GLY A 60 -2.43 0.36 -21.57
CA GLY A 60 -3.15 1.25 -20.68
C GLY A 60 -3.11 2.68 -21.19
N VAL A 61 -3.83 3.55 -20.49
CA VAL A 61 -3.86 4.99 -20.75
C VAL A 61 -3.38 5.77 -19.53
N ILE A 62 -2.60 6.82 -19.77
CA ILE A 62 -2.08 7.70 -18.72
C ILE A 62 -3.21 8.63 -18.26
N LEU A 63 -3.62 8.53 -17.00
CA LEU A 63 -4.59 9.46 -16.40
C LEU A 63 -3.90 10.58 -15.62
N SER A 64 -2.74 10.30 -15.02
CA SER A 64 -1.92 11.28 -14.33
C SER A 64 -0.47 10.81 -14.29
N LYS A 65 0.43 11.60 -13.71
CA LYS A 65 1.82 11.21 -13.53
C LYS A 65 2.03 10.00 -12.60
N TYR A 66 0.99 9.55 -11.87
CA TYR A 66 1.07 8.38 -10.99
C TYR A 66 0.04 7.29 -11.29
N ILE A 67 -0.81 7.48 -12.31
CA ILE A 67 -1.99 6.63 -12.51
C ILE A 67 -2.13 6.25 -13.98
N VAL A 68 -2.22 4.95 -14.20
CA VAL A 68 -2.57 4.33 -15.49
C VAL A 68 -3.91 3.62 -15.34
N LEU A 69 -4.79 3.76 -16.33
CA LEU A 69 -6.02 2.98 -16.45
C LEU A 69 -5.81 1.88 -17.48
N THR A 70 -6.21 0.65 -17.16
CA THR A 70 -6.00 -0.54 -17.99
C THR A 70 -7.08 -1.58 -17.70
N SER A 71 -7.09 -2.68 -18.45
CA SER A 71 -7.81 -3.92 -18.09
C SER A 71 -6.87 -5.08 -17.72
N PHE A 72 -5.60 -4.78 -17.42
CA PHE A 72 -4.57 -5.79 -17.16
C PHE A 72 -4.91 -6.75 -16.01
N LYS A 73 -5.05 -8.04 -16.33
CA LYS A 73 -5.43 -9.08 -15.35
C LYS A 73 -4.26 -9.60 -14.50
N GLY A 74 -3.01 -9.37 -14.90
CA GLY A 74 -1.85 -9.89 -14.18
C GLY A 74 -1.69 -9.33 -12.76
N ILE A 75 -0.93 -10.05 -11.94
CA ILE A 75 -0.73 -9.73 -10.51
C ILE A 75 0.75 -9.40 -10.28
N ALA A 76 1.02 -8.22 -9.69
CA ALA A 76 2.38 -7.78 -9.39
C ALA A 76 3.04 -8.49 -8.18
N LEU A 77 2.26 -9.17 -7.34
CA LEU A 77 2.78 -9.96 -6.22
C LEU A 77 3.77 -11.00 -6.73
N ARG A 78 5.05 -10.81 -6.36
CA ARG A 78 6.19 -11.68 -6.70
C ARG A 78 6.56 -11.72 -8.19
N GLN A 79 6.19 -10.69 -8.96
CA GLN A 79 6.56 -10.55 -10.37
C GLN A 79 7.24 -9.21 -10.63
N SER A 80 8.12 -9.16 -11.62
CA SER A 80 8.68 -7.90 -12.10
C SER A 80 7.71 -7.29 -13.10
N CYS A 81 6.98 -6.26 -12.69
CA CYS A 81 5.98 -5.58 -13.49
C CYS A 81 6.41 -4.16 -13.83
N TYR A 82 6.17 -3.77 -15.08
CA TYR A 82 6.69 -2.56 -15.67
C TYR A 82 5.63 -1.84 -16.51
N ILE A 83 5.80 -0.52 -16.59
CA ILE A 83 5.08 0.35 -17.52
C ILE A 83 6.11 0.95 -18.49
N GLY A 84 5.93 0.68 -19.78
CA GLY A 84 6.66 1.31 -20.88
C GLY A 84 5.85 2.43 -21.51
N TYR A 85 6.44 3.61 -21.69
CA TYR A 85 5.74 4.77 -22.22
C TYR A 85 6.64 5.58 -23.17
N ARG A 86 6.80 5.10 -24.41
CA ARG A 86 7.49 5.81 -25.50
C ARG A 86 6.93 5.37 -26.86
N ASN A 87 7.10 6.18 -27.90
CA ASN A 87 6.70 5.83 -29.28
C ASN A 87 7.64 4.81 -29.96
N ARG A 88 8.19 3.86 -29.19
CA ARG A 88 9.06 2.76 -29.66
C ARG A 88 8.88 1.58 -28.71
N SER A 89 8.49 0.42 -29.25
CA SER A 89 8.51 -0.82 -28.51
C SER A 89 9.98 -1.25 -28.31
N HIS A 90 10.46 -1.21 -27.08
CA HIS A 90 11.73 -1.81 -26.72
C HIS A 90 11.51 -2.67 -25.49
N ILE A 91 11.28 -3.97 -25.70
CA ILE A 91 11.62 -4.99 -24.71
C ILE A 91 13.15 -5.12 -24.70
N SER A 92 13.83 -4.06 -24.27
CA SER A 92 15.13 -4.15 -23.60
C SER A 92 14.93 -3.45 -22.25
N VAL A 93 14.76 -4.28 -21.22
CA VAL A 93 14.07 -4.02 -19.94
C VAL A 93 14.75 -2.98 -19.02
N LYS A 94 15.65 -2.12 -19.52
CA LYS A 94 16.44 -1.19 -18.71
C LYS A 94 16.12 0.29 -18.89
N ASP A 95 15.67 0.73 -20.06
CA ASP A 95 15.49 2.15 -20.34
C ASP A 95 14.01 2.58 -20.32
N GLY A 96 13.58 3.16 -19.19
CA GLY A 96 12.30 3.86 -19.07
C GLY A 96 11.12 3.04 -18.58
N SER A 97 11.36 1.82 -18.05
CA SER A 97 10.35 1.01 -17.40
C SER A 97 10.04 1.52 -15.99
N ILE A 98 8.76 1.78 -15.69
CA ILE A 98 8.33 2.16 -14.34
C ILE A 98 7.77 0.94 -13.63
N VAL A 99 8.37 0.60 -12.48
CA VAL A 99 7.85 -0.47 -11.62
C VAL A 99 6.48 -0.08 -11.07
N TRP A 100 5.60 -1.06 -10.99
CA TRP A 100 4.34 -0.90 -10.29
C TRP A 100 4.01 -2.17 -9.53
N THR A 101 3.25 -1.98 -8.47
CA THR A 101 3.04 -2.99 -7.42
C THR A 101 1.63 -2.94 -6.87
N THR A 102 0.94 -1.82 -7.04
CA THR A 102 -0.42 -1.61 -6.53
C THR A 102 -1.40 -1.45 -7.70
N LYS A 103 -2.48 -2.21 -7.61
CA LYS A 103 -3.55 -2.27 -8.60
C LYS A 103 -4.89 -2.17 -7.90
N ILE A 104 -5.78 -1.35 -8.44
CA ILE A 104 -7.10 -1.08 -7.89
C ILE A 104 -8.14 -1.58 -8.90
N PRO A 105 -8.76 -2.75 -8.67
CA PRO A 105 -9.80 -3.24 -9.54
C PRO A 105 -11.09 -2.43 -9.36
N TYR A 106 -11.83 -2.22 -10.45
CA TYR A 106 -13.20 -1.76 -10.37
C TYR A 106 -14.08 -2.85 -9.75
N THR A 107 -14.62 -2.57 -8.57
CA THR A 107 -15.59 -3.42 -7.89
C THR A 107 -16.94 -2.70 -7.88
N ASN A 108 -17.90 -3.23 -8.62
CA ASN A 108 -19.31 -2.87 -8.44
C ASN A 108 -19.99 -4.04 -7.73
N SER A 109 -20.83 -3.75 -6.75
CA SER A 109 -21.45 -4.75 -5.86
C SER A 109 -22.44 -5.68 -6.57
N SER A 110 -22.75 -5.45 -7.84
CA SER A 110 -23.60 -6.31 -8.66
C SER A 110 -22.75 -7.36 -9.41
N ALA A 111 -22.95 -8.63 -9.09
CA ALA A 111 -22.18 -9.79 -9.58
C ALA A 111 -22.30 -10.10 -11.09
N GLN A 112 -22.85 -9.21 -11.93
CA GLN A 112 -23.31 -9.54 -13.29
C GLN A 112 -22.45 -8.90 -14.40
N SER A 113 -21.16 -9.24 -14.38
CA SER A 113 -20.05 -8.77 -15.23
C SER A 113 -19.36 -7.49 -14.74
N SER A 114 -18.09 -7.65 -14.43
CA SER A 114 -17.20 -6.57 -14.09
C SER A 114 -16.84 -5.82 -15.36
N ARG A 115 -16.90 -4.49 -15.34
CA ARG A 115 -16.34 -3.64 -16.40
C ARG A 115 -14.83 -3.80 -16.60
N GLU A 116 -14.20 -4.75 -15.90
CA GLU A 116 -12.79 -5.17 -15.95
C GLU A 116 -11.74 -4.06 -16.15
N ILE A 117 -12.03 -2.83 -15.73
CA ILE A 117 -11.07 -1.73 -15.67
C ILE A 117 -10.41 -1.67 -14.31
N GLN A 118 -9.17 -1.21 -14.32
CA GLN A 118 -8.31 -1.20 -13.15
C GLN A 118 -7.38 0.02 -13.21
N LEU A 119 -7.09 0.59 -12.05
CA LEU A 119 -6.07 1.62 -11.92
C LEU A 119 -4.77 0.99 -11.44
N ILE A 120 -3.66 1.28 -12.11
CA ILE A 120 -2.31 0.96 -11.65
C ILE A 120 -1.73 2.23 -11.05
N LEU A 121 -1.24 2.12 -9.81
CA LEU A 121 -0.43 3.15 -9.18
C LEU A 121 1.04 2.83 -9.47
N VAL A 122 1.68 3.71 -10.23
CA VAL A 122 3.11 3.57 -10.52
C VAL A 122 3.96 4.04 -9.34
N ASP A 123 5.09 3.39 -9.14
CA ASP A 123 5.98 3.66 -8.01
C ASP A 123 6.72 4.99 -8.14
N THR A 124 7.16 5.31 -9.36
CA THR A 124 7.82 6.56 -9.75
C THR A 124 6.93 7.37 -10.68
N GLU A 125 7.08 8.70 -10.72
CA GLU A 125 6.29 9.52 -11.65
C GLU A 125 6.61 9.22 -13.12
N ILE A 126 5.57 9.18 -13.93
CA ILE A 126 5.67 9.20 -15.38
C ILE A 126 6.13 10.61 -15.78
N ASP A 127 7.26 10.71 -16.49
CA ASP A 127 7.77 12.00 -16.95
C ASP A 127 6.93 12.51 -18.12
N LEU A 128 5.89 13.28 -17.83
CA LEU A 128 4.99 13.89 -18.81
C LEU A 128 5.63 15.06 -19.60
N ARG A 129 6.88 15.44 -19.29
CA ARG A 129 7.55 16.59 -19.93
C ARG A 129 8.62 16.15 -20.92
N ARG A 130 9.51 15.22 -20.54
CA ARG A 130 10.67 14.82 -21.37
C ARG A 130 10.37 13.68 -22.34
N SER A 131 9.37 12.84 -22.07
CA SER A 131 9.06 11.65 -22.89
C SER A 131 8.08 11.90 -24.03
N GLY A 132 7.49 13.10 -24.10
CA GLY A 132 6.36 13.41 -24.98
C GLY A 132 5.03 12.81 -24.52
N ALA A 133 5.01 12.01 -23.44
CA ALA A 133 3.81 11.44 -22.86
C ALA A 133 2.89 12.48 -22.22
N LYS A 134 1.58 12.26 -22.25
CA LYS A 134 0.57 13.17 -21.70
C LYS A 134 -0.57 12.40 -21.06
N ALA A 135 -1.12 12.95 -19.99
CA ALA A 135 -2.38 12.46 -19.45
C ALA A 135 -3.52 12.69 -20.45
N ILE A 136 -4.37 11.68 -20.65
CA ILE A 136 -5.62 11.81 -21.39
C ILE A 136 -6.74 12.27 -20.46
N ARG A 137 -7.70 13.03 -20.99
CA ARG A 137 -8.85 13.50 -20.22
C ARG A 137 -9.94 12.42 -20.20
N LEU A 138 -10.56 12.24 -19.04
CA LEU A 138 -11.76 11.42 -18.92
C LEU A 138 -12.94 12.07 -19.66
N PRO A 139 -13.88 11.27 -20.19
CA PRO A 139 -15.05 11.79 -20.89
C PRO A 139 -15.90 12.66 -19.98
N THR A 140 -16.27 13.85 -20.47
CA THR A 140 -17.17 14.79 -19.76
C THR A 140 -18.63 14.61 -20.17
N LYS A 141 -18.89 13.92 -21.28
CA LYS A 141 -20.22 13.63 -21.83
C LYS A 141 -20.23 12.20 -22.38
N LYS A 142 -21.38 11.53 -22.31
CA LYS A 142 -21.59 10.24 -22.96
C LYS A 142 -21.68 10.44 -24.47
N VAL A 143 -20.93 9.65 -25.23
CA VAL A 143 -21.03 9.63 -26.70
C VAL A 143 -22.31 8.88 -27.06
N LYS A 144 -23.34 9.58 -27.54
CA LYS A 144 -24.67 9.00 -27.81
C LYS A 144 -24.69 8.18 -29.10
N GLN A 145 -23.98 8.63 -30.12
CA GLN A 145 -23.85 7.99 -31.43
C GLN A 145 -22.36 8.02 -31.77
N PRO A 146 -21.59 7.03 -31.30
CA PRO A 146 -20.15 7.01 -31.52
C PRO A 146 -19.84 6.94 -33.01
N SER A 147 -19.15 7.95 -33.50
CA SER A 147 -18.64 8.01 -34.87
C SER A 147 -17.11 8.18 -34.85
N ASN A 148 -16.47 7.94 -36.00
CA ASN A 148 -15.01 8.10 -36.15
C ASN A 148 -14.22 7.37 -35.05
N CYS A 149 -14.65 6.15 -34.71
CA CYS A 149 -14.03 5.38 -33.65
C CYS A 149 -12.74 4.70 -34.12
N VAL A 150 -11.77 4.62 -33.22
CA VAL A 150 -10.53 3.88 -33.42
C VAL A 150 -10.14 3.15 -32.13
N VAL A 151 -9.56 1.97 -32.29
CA VAL A 151 -8.82 1.30 -31.20
C VAL A 151 -7.36 1.67 -31.32
N VAL A 152 -6.77 2.17 -30.24
CA VAL A 152 -5.36 2.58 -30.21
C VAL A 152 -4.51 1.49 -29.56
N GLY A 153 -3.52 0.99 -30.30
CA GLY A 153 -2.57 -0.04 -29.85
C GLY A 153 -1.34 -0.08 -30.74
N LEU A 154 -0.49 -1.09 -30.60
CA LEU A 154 0.64 -1.28 -31.51
C LEU A 154 0.19 -1.90 -32.84
N ALA A 155 0.84 -1.51 -33.94
CA ALA A 155 0.80 -2.26 -35.19
C ALA A 155 1.35 -3.67 -34.94
N LEU A 156 0.87 -4.71 -35.62
CA LEU A 156 1.45 -6.07 -35.55
C LEU A 156 1.99 -6.45 -34.15
N PRO A 157 1.16 -6.43 -33.08
CA PRO A 157 1.63 -6.49 -31.69
C PRO A 157 2.46 -7.74 -31.38
N MET A 158 2.25 -8.82 -32.14
CA MET A 158 3.04 -10.05 -32.07
C MET A 158 4.50 -9.91 -32.52
N LYS A 159 4.83 -8.89 -33.33
CA LYS A 159 6.19 -8.65 -33.83
C LYS A 159 7.04 -7.77 -32.90
N TRP A 160 6.47 -7.18 -31.84
CA TRP A 160 7.18 -6.42 -30.79
C TRP A 160 8.14 -5.30 -31.26
N ILE A 161 8.05 -4.85 -32.52
CA ILE A 161 8.90 -3.80 -33.16
C ILE A 161 8.03 -2.60 -33.63
N ALA A 162 6.84 -2.47 -33.08
CA ALA A 162 5.77 -1.69 -33.69
C ALA A 162 5.58 -0.29 -33.11
N LYS A 163 5.06 0.61 -33.96
CA LYS A 163 4.60 1.94 -33.59
C LYS A 163 3.16 1.88 -33.10
N VAL A 164 2.76 2.88 -32.31
CA VAL A 164 1.35 3.03 -31.92
C VAL A 164 0.52 3.52 -33.12
N VAL A 165 -0.53 2.79 -33.44
CA VAL A 165 -1.45 3.05 -34.56
C VAL A 165 -2.90 3.11 -34.08
N ASN A 166 -3.70 3.82 -34.86
CA ASN A 166 -5.15 3.75 -34.81
C ASN A 166 -5.59 2.60 -35.71
N LYS A 167 -6.41 1.70 -35.18
CA LYS A 167 -7.06 0.63 -35.90
C LYS A 167 -8.53 0.98 -36.11
N LYS A 168 -9.03 0.85 -37.34
CA LYS A 168 -10.47 1.02 -37.62
C LYS A 168 -11.30 0.04 -36.79
N VAL A 169 -12.51 0.43 -36.44
CA VAL A 169 -13.39 -0.37 -35.59
C VAL A 169 -14.85 -0.02 -35.83
N ASP A 170 -15.69 -1.04 -35.85
CA ASP A 170 -17.15 -0.91 -35.84
C ASP A 170 -17.67 -1.01 -34.41
N ILE A 171 -18.58 -0.11 -34.05
CA ILE A 171 -19.36 -0.20 -32.82
C ILE A 171 -20.62 -1.01 -33.11
N ILE A 172 -20.82 -2.09 -32.38
CA ILE A 172 -22.04 -2.89 -32.50
C ILE A 172 -23.16 -2.16 -31.75
N ASP A 173 -24.34 -2.15 -32.36
CA ASP A 173 -25.55 -1.63 -31.74
C ASP A 173 -25.75 -2.21 -30.32
N PRO A 174 -25.99 -1.37 -29.30
CA PRO A 174 -26.08 -1.82 -27.91
C PRO A 174 -27.14 -2.90 -27.69
N ASP A 175 -28.31 -2.78 -28.31
CA ASP A 175 -29.40 -3.75 -28.11
C ASP A 175 -29.02 -5.10 -28.71
N LYS A 176 -28.36 -5.10 -29.88
CA LYS A 176 -27.79 -6.33 -30.47
C LYS A 176 -26.68 -6.93 -29.61
N CYS A 177 -25.77 -6.10 -29.08
CA CYS A 177 -24.69 -6.53 -28.18
C CYS A 177 -25.25 -7.23 -26.94
N TYR A 178 -26.25 -6.65 -26.27
CA TYR A 178 -26.86 -7.22 -25.07
C TYR A 178 -27.77 -8.42 -25.36
N ALA A 179 -28.42 -8.46 -26.52
CA ALA A 179 -29.17 -9.64 -26.95
C ALA A 179 -28.24 -10.85 -27.19
N MET A 180 -27.07 -10.61 -27.80
CA MET A 180 -26.06 -11.66 -28.03
C MET A 180 -25.34 -12.07 -26.75
N TYR A 181 -25.16 -11.13 -25.81
CA TYR A 181 -24.43 -11.37 -24.56
C TYR A 181 -25.20 -10.81 -23.35
N PRO A 182 -26.30 -11.47 -22.92
CA PRO A 182 -27.17 -10.98 -21.84
C PRO A 182 -26.48 -10.82 -20.49
N GLN A 183 -25.32 -11.47 -20.30
CA GLN A 183 -24.51 -11.38 -19.10
C GLN A 183 -23.72 -10.06 -18.97
N LEU A 184 -23.65 -9.23 -20.01
CA LEU A 184 -22.86 -7.99 -19.99
C LEU A 184 -23.55 -6.86 -19.21
N ASP A 185 -22.75 -6.06 -18.52
CA ASP A 185 -23.17 -4.81 -17.87
C ASP A 185 -23.59 -3.82 -18.97
N ARG A 186 -24.65 -3.04 -18.71
CA ARG A 186 -25.20 -2.04 -19.65
C ARG A 186 -24.25 -0.89 -19.99
N ASN A 187 -23.04 -0.88 -19.43
CA ASN A 187 -21.96 0.05 -19.73
C ASN A 187 -20.77 -0.66 -20.37
N ILE A 188 -21.04 -1.76 -21.08
CA ILE A 188 -20.13 -2.38 -22.02
C ILE A 188 -20.51 -1.94 -23.44
N ILE A 189 -19.50 -1.57 -24.21
CA ILE A 189 -19.58 -1.34 -25.66
C ILE A 189 -18.99 -2.56 -26.36
N CYS A 190 -19.74 -3.19 -27.26
CA CYS A 190 -19.20 -4.23 -28.13
C CYS A 190 -18.54 -3.59 -29.36
N ILE A 191 -17.35 -4.05 -29.70
CA ILE A 191 -16.61 -3.60 -30.87
C ILE A 191 -16.19 -4.78 -31.75
N GLN A 192 -16.03 -4.54 -33.05
CA GLN A 192 -15.54 -5.54 -34.00
C GLN A 192 -14.70 -4.93 -35.13
N ILE A 193 -13.87 -5.77 -35.76
CA ILE A 193 -13.17 -5.40 -36.98
C ILE A 193 -14.20 -5.16 -38.08
N PRO A 194 -14.14 -4.05 -38.83
CA PRO A 194 -15.08 -3.81 -39.92
C PRO A 194 -14.97 -4.93 -40.97
N LYS A 195 -16.12 -5.38 -41.45
CA LYS A 195 -16.23 -6.61 -42.25
C LYS A 195 -15.39 -6.59 -43.53
N GLU A 196 -15.17 -5.40 -44.09
CA GLU A 196 -14.36 -5.19 -45.28
C GLU A 196 -12.86 -5.48 -45.10
N PHE A 197 -12.35 -5.46 -43.85
CA PHE A 197 -10.92 -5.68 -43.55
C PHE A 197 -10.57 -7.15 -43.25
N GLY A 198 -11.53 -8.08 -43.30
CA GLY A 198 -11.26 -9.52 -43.24
C GLY A 198 -11.64 -10.19 -41.92
N THR A 199 -11.14 -11.42 -41.74
CA THR A 199 -11.53 -12.35 -40.65
C THR A 199 -10.45 -12.49 -39.59
N CYS A 200 -9.58 -11.47 -39.43
CA CYS A 200 -8.59 -11.52 -38.37
C CYS A 200 -9.27 -11.70 -37.01
N SER A 201 -8.58 -12.45 -36.17
CA SER A 201 -8.94 -12.60 -34.78
C SER A 201 -8.94 -11.23 -34.10
N GLN A 202 -10.11 -10.83 -33.59
CA GLN A 202 -10.24 -9.57 -32.87
C GLN A 202 -9.36 -9.53 -31.61
N CYS A 203 -8.99 -10.71 -31.09
CA CYS A 203 -8.08 -10.87 -29.96
C CYS A 203 -6.67 -10.38 -30.25
N ASP A 204 -6.21 -10.56 -31.49
CA ASP A 204 -4.84 -10.21 -31.88
C ASP A 204 -4.74 -8.73 -32.26
N GLU A 205 -5.84 -8.16 -32.78
CA GLU A 205 -5.86 -6.76 -33.20
C GLU A 205 -6.30 -5.80 -32.09
N TYR A 206 -7.28 -6.18 -31.26
CA TYR A 206 -7.80 -5.36 -30.15
C TYR A 206 -7.42 -5.95 -28.78
N ILE A 207 -6.14 -5.82 -28.46
CA ILE A 207 -5.53 -6.29 -27.20
C ILE A 207 -6.21 -5.62 -25.99
N GLU A 208 -6.34 -6.37 -24.90
CA GLU A 208 -6.80 -5.88 -23.60
C GLU A 208 -6.05 -4.61 -23.16
N GLY A 209 -6.77 -3.65 -22.59
CA GLY A 209 -6.28 -2.38 -22.12
C GLY A 209 -6.12 -1.31 -23.20
N SER A 210 -6.34 -1.64 -24.47
CA SER A 210 -6.32 -0.66 -25.57
C SER A 210 -7.35 0.43 -25.35
N ALA A 211 -7.05 1.65 -25.82
CA ALA A 211 -7.99 2.76 -25.75
C ALA A 211 -8.98 2.71 -26.92
N LEU A 212 -10.28 2.76 -26.63
CA LEU A 212 -11.31 3.06 -27.62
C LEU A 212 -11.53 4.58 -27.61
N ILE A 213 -11.26 5.23 -28.73
CA ILE A 213 -11.44 6.68 -28.88
C ILE A 213 -12.44 6.93 -30.00
N CYS A 214 -13.52 7.66 -29.70
CA CYS A 214 -14.51 8.09 -30.68
C CYS A 214 -14.63 9.61 -30.61
N ASP A 215 -14.62 10.28 -31.77
CA ASP A 215 -14.72 11.75 -31.86
C ASP A 215 -13.73 12.48 -30.92
N ASP A 216 -12.48 12.01 -30.89
CA ASP A 216 -11.39 12.50 -30.02
C ASP A 216 -11.63 12.37 -28.50
N VAL A 217 -12.63 11.59 -28.07
CA VAL A 217 -12.94 11.32 -26.66
C VAL A 217 -12.52 9.89 -26.28
N LEU A 218 -11.86 9.73 -25.13
CA LEU A 218 -11.61 8.40 -24.54
C LEU A 218 -12.95 7.78 -24.08
N THR A 219 -13.54 6.99 -24.97
CA THR A 219 -14.88 6.41 -24.80
C THR A 219 -14.83 5.12 -23.98
N GLY A 220 -13.81 4.29 -24.21
CA GLY A 220 -13.72 2.98 -23.58
C GLY A 220 -12.31 2.45 -23.39
N ILE A 221 -12.19 1.42 -22.56
CA ILE A 221 -10.99 0.58 -22.46
C ILE A 221 -11.38 -0.82 -22.90
N VAL A 222 -10.64 -1.36 -23.87
CA VAL A 222 -10.85 -2.73 -24.37
C VAL A 222 -10.61 -3.70 -23.23
N GLY A 223 -11.65 -4.43 -22.83
CA GLY A 223 -11.61 -5.50 -21.84
C GLY A 223 -11.37 -6.86 -22.50
N PRO A 224 -11.78 -7.97 -21.87
CA PRO A 224 -11.77 -9.28 -22.51
C PRO A 224 -12.84 -9.36 -23.61
N THR A 225 -13.00 -10.53 -24.21
CA THR A 225 -14.18 -10.81 -25.05
C THR A 225 -15.46 -10.75 -24.23
N ALA A 226 -16.60 -10.65 -24.91
CA ALA A 226 -17.90 -10.77 -24.28
C ALA A 226 -18.12 -12.13 -23.57
N THR A 227 -17.31 -13.14 -23.90
CA THR A 227 -17.22 -14.42 -23.19
C THR A 227 -15.86 -14.61 -22.48
N ALA A 228 -15.78 -15.51 -21.50
CA ALA A 228 -14.63 -15.68 -20.59
C ALA A 228 -13.29 -16.09 -21.26
N LYS A 229 -13.29 -16.46 -22.55
CA LYS A 229 -12.09 -16.78 -23.33
C LYS A 229 -12.12 -15.98 -24.63
N CYS A 230 -10.99 -15.37 -24.99
CA CYS A 230 -10.89 -14.62 -26.23
C CYS A 230 -11.07 -15.56 -27.43
N LYS A 231 -12.20 -15.44 -28.14
CA LYS A 231 -12.47 -16.16 -29.39
C LYS A 231 -12.31 -15.20 -30.57
N ALA A 232 -11.67 -15.68 -31.63
CA ALA A 232 -11.29 -14.89 -32.80
C ALA A 232 -12.47 -14.10 -33.41
N ASP A 233 -13.64 -14.74 -33.55
CA ASP A 233 -14.80 -14.19 -34.24
C ASP A 233 -15.78 -13.43 -33.33
N GLU A 234 -15.56 -13.43 -32.02
CA GLU A 234 -16.45 -12.76 -31.08
C GLU A 234 -16.09 -11.27 -30.92
N PRO A 235 -17.08 -10.37 -30.89
CA PRO A 235 -16.89 -8.97 -30.54
C PRO A 235 -16.11 -8.80 -29.23
N ARG A 236 -15.22 -7.82 -29.22
CA ARG A 236 -14.48 -7.43 -28.02
C ARG A 236 -15.34 -6.52 -27.17
N SER A 237 -15.26 -6.68 -25.85
CA SER A 237 -15.94 -5.81 -24.91
C SER A 237 -15.07 -4.59 -24.61
N CYS A 238 -15.67 -3.42 -24.48
CA CYS A 238 -15.03 -2.21 -24.02
C CYS A 238 -15.80 -1.68 -22.81
N ALA A 239 -15.09 -1.39 -21.74
CA ALA A 239 -15.64 -0.74 -20.58
C ALA A 239 -15.91 0.73 -20.87
N GLU A 240 -17.18 1.15 -20.84
CA GLU A 240 -17.57 2.54 -21.05
C GLU A 240 -17.10 3.40 -19.86
N LEU A 241 -16.45 4.52 -20.17
CA LEU A 241 -15.76 5.33 -19.17
C LEU A 241 -16.57 6.49 -18.60
N TYR A 242 -17.61 6.98 -19.28
CA TYR A 242 -18.44 8.06 -18.76
C TYR A 242 -19.10 7.65 -17.46
N GLU A 243 -19.72 6.48 -17.35
CA GLU A 243 -20.33 6.04 -16.09
C GLU A 243 -19.30 5.68 -15.02
N SER A 244 -18.12 5.20 -15.44
CA SER A 244 -17.03 4.84 -14.54
C SER A 244 -16.22 6.06 -14.03
N ARG A 245 -16.43 7.26 -14.60
CA ARG A 245 -15.64 8.47 -14.31
C ARG A 245 -15.64 8.88 -12.84
N LYS A 246 -16.76 8.67 -12.14
CA LYS A 246 -16.89 9.02 -10.72
C LYS A 246 -15.96 8.16 -9.87
N TRP A 247 -15.98 6.85 -10.10
CA TRP A 247 -15.07 5.91 -9.44
C TRP A 247 -13.61 6.22 -9.78
N ILE A 248 -13.29 6.50 -11.04
CA ILE A 248 -11.92 6.83 -11.45
C ILE A 248 -11.43 8.07 -10.69
N LYS A 249 -12.15 9.19 -10.78
CA LYS A 249 -11.77 10.45 -10.11
C LYS A 249 -11.65 10.28 -8.60
N PHE A 250 -12.62 9.62 -7.98
CA PHE A 250 -12.62 9.38 -6.54
C PHE A 250 -11.35 8.63 -6.08
N ASN A 251 -10.93 7.59 -6.80
CA ASN A 251 -9.69 6.88 -6.47
C ASN A 251 -8.44 7.72 -6.78
N MET A 252 -8.44 8.51 -7.85
CA MET A 252 -7.34 9.44 -8.16
C MET A 252 -7.14 10.48 -7.04
N ASP A 253 -8.22 10.94 -6.42
CA ASP A 253 -8.21 11.94 -5.35
C ASP A 253 -7.98 11.32 -3.95
N SER A 254 -7.97 9.99 -3.84
CA SER A 254 -7.86 9.26 -2.57
C SER A 254 -6.42 8.99 -2.12
N PHE A 255 -5.41 9.44 -2.85
CA PHE A 255 -4.03 9.34 -2.43
C PHE A 255 -3.17 10.52 -2.89
N SER A 256 -2.00 10.68 -2.26
CA SER A 256 -0.94 11.56 -2.75
C SER A 256 0.43 10.90 -2.61
N LYS A 257 1.42 11.38 -3.37
CA LYS A 257 2.83 10.98 -3.25
C LYS A 257 3.75 12.16 -2.90
N ASP A 258 3.17 13.25 -2.40
CA ASP A 258 3.96 14.39 -1.94
C ASP A 258 4.86 14.01 -0.75
N SER A 259 6.01 14.65 -0.61
CA SER A 259 7.07 14.22 0.29
C SER A 259 7.01 14.81 1.71
N LYS A 260 5.95 15.55 2.08
CA LYS A 260 5.89 16.34 3.34
C LYS A 260 6.34 15.56 4.58
N TYR A 261 5.88 14.31 4.74
CA TYR A 261 6.16 13.46 5.91
C TYR A 261 7.25 12.40 5.68
N LYS A 262 7.90 12.41 4.50
CA LYS A 262 8.75 11.29 4.04
C LYS A 262 9.96 11.04 4.93
N LYS A 263 10.46 12.12 5.52
CA LYS A 263 11.61 12.11 6.42
C LYS A 263 11.24 11.71 7.86
N ASN A 264 10.01 11.99 8.31
CA ASN A 264 9.55 11.66 9.66
C ASN A 264 9.32 10.15 9.86
N VAL A 265 8.97 9.43 8.79
CA VAL A 265 8.64 8.00 8.87
C VAL A 265 9.89 7.15 8.66
N VAL A 266 10.01 6.03 9.37
CA VAL A 266 11.11 5.06 9.25
C VAL A 266 10.58 3.64 9.10
N TRP A 267 11.40 2.76 8.56
CA TRP A 267 11.15 1.32 8.58
C TRP A 267 11.72 0.71 9.85
N ILE A 268 10.96 -0.12 10.52
CA ILE A 268 11.39 -0.91 11.68
C ILE A 268 11.42 -2.37 11.26
N GLY A 269 12.48 -3.06 11.62
CA GLY A 269 12.68 -4.44 11.27
C GLY A 269 13.68 -5.13 12.17
N PHE A 270 14.13 -6.28 11.73
CA PHE A 270 15.12 -7.08 12.42
C PHE A 270 16.04 -7.80 11.44
N LEU A 271 17.17 -8.29 11.96
CA LEU A 271 18.09 -9.15 11.21
C LEU A 271 17.81 -10.62 11.52
N LEU A 272 17.45 -11.36 10.48
CA LEU A 272 17.23 -12.79 10.52
C LEU A 272 18.17 -13.47 9.52
N GLU A 273 19.08 -14.31 10.02
CA GLU A 273 20.07 -15.03 9.19
C GLU A 273 20.85 -14.07 8.26
N GLY A 274 21.24 -12.90 8.78
CA GLY A 274 21.96 -11.86 8.01
C GLY A 274 21.09 -11.05 7.04
N LYS A 275 19.82 -11.38 6.86
CA LYS A 275 18.87 -10.65 6.02
C LYS A 275 18.02 -9.70 6.86
N SER A 276 17.90 -8.46 6.39
CA SER A 276 17.02 -7.46 7.03
C SER A 276 15.58 -7.71 6.61
N ILE A 277 14.71 -7.87 7.59
CA ILE A 277 13.28 -8.07 7.42
C ILE A 277 12.58 -6.86 7.99
N GLY A 278 11.90 -6.10 7.12
CA GLY A 278 11.00 -5.03 7.55
C GLY A 278 9.74 -5.64 8.16
N HIS A 279 9.33 -5.13 9.32
CA HIS A 279 8.22 -5.66 10.08
C HIS A 279 7.11 -4.62 10.29
N SER A 280 7.49 -3.38 10.61
CA SER A 280 6.56 -2.28 10.85
C SER A 280 7.14 -0.95 10.36
N LEU A 281 6.33 0.10 10.40
CA LEU A 281 6.80 1.48 10.28
C LEU A 281 6.97 2.11 11.66
N GLY A 282 7.65 3.23 11.71
CA GLY A 282 7.69 4.08 12.90
C GLY A 282 7.75 5.54 12.51
N ILE A 283 7.51 6.42 13.48
CA ILE A 283 7.61 7.86 13.32
C ILE A 283 8.60 8.44 14.31
N ILE A 284 9.46 9.32 13.81
CA ILE A 284 10.47 10.01 14.60
C ILE A 284 9.77 11.05 15.48
N ILE A 285 9.95 10.94 16.79
CA ILE A 285 9.34 11.84 17.80
C ILE A 285 10.39 12.52 18.70
N GLY A 286 11.68 12.28 18.44
CA GLY A 286 12.80 12.91 19.14
C GLY A 286 14.14 12.62 18.47
N LYS A 287 15.23 13.21 18.98
CA LYS A 287 16.60 13.11 18.40
C LYS A 287 17.16 11.68 18.26
N ASN A 288 16.59 10.74 19.01
CA ASN A 288 16.92 9.33 18.98
C ASN A 288 15.69 8.47 19.36
N LYS A 289 14.48 9.01 19.20
CA LYS A 289 13.22 8.39 19.68
C LYS A 289 12.28 8.14 18.53
N ILE A 290 11.74 6.93 18.49
CA ILE A 290 10.80 6.48 17.46
C ILE A 290 9.56 5.90 18.13
N LEU A 291 8.38 6.30 17.66
CA LEU A 291 7.10 5.74 18.06
C LEU A 291 6.63 4.71 17.02
N THR A 292 6.13 3.56 17.47
CA THR A 292 5.58 2.50 16.61
C THR A 292 4.45 1.73 17.29
N ALA A 293 3.85 0.78 16.58
CA ALA A 293 2.75 -0.07 17.02
C ALA A 293 3.19 -1.41 17.64
N GLY A 294 4.28 -1.43 18.40
CA GLY A 294 4.88 -2.66 18.92
C GLY A 294 6.32 -2.86 18.47
N GLY A 295 7.27 -2.62 19.37
CA GLY A 295 8.66 -3.02 19.23
C GLY A 295 8.87 -4.46 19.70
N PHE A 296 9.81 -5.17 19.07
CA PHE A 296 10.17 -6.52 19.50
C PHE A 296 11.24 -6.43 20.59
N ASP A 297 10.88 -6.80 21.83
CA ASP A 297 11.84 -6.90 22.93
C ASP A 297 12.63 -8.22 22.81
N PHE A 298 13.88 -8.10 22.39
CA PHE A 298 14.80 -9.24 22.20
C PHE A 298 15.17 -9.97 23.49
N LYS A 299 14.91 -9.39 24.67
CA LYS A 299 15.20 -10.05 25.95
C LYS A 299 14.00 -10.87 26.43
N SER A 300 12.79 -10.30 26.34
CA SER A 300 11.59 -10.96 26.86
C SER A 300 10.92 -11.90 25.84
N ASN A 301 10.98 -11.58 24.54
CA ASN A 301 10.13 -12.24 23.54
C ASN A 301 10.87 -13.28 22.69
N GLN A 302 12.18 -13.43 22.89
CA GLN A 302 13.02 -14.32 22.09
C GLN A 302 12.61 -15.79 22.20
N SER A 303 12.32 -16.26 23.42
CA SER A 303 11.93 -17.64 23.66
C SER A 303 10.60 -17.98 22.99
N VAL A 304 9.62 -17.07 23.08
CA VAL A 304 8.31 -17.20 22.43
C VAL A 304 8.47 -17.23 20.91
N PHE A 305 9.21 -16.28 20.34
CA PHE A 305 9.45 -16.23 18.90
C PHE A 305 10.19 -17.48 18.38
N MET A 306 11.18 -17.96 19.12
CA MET A 306 11.90 -19.19 18.77
C MET A 306 10.99 -20.42 18.84
N ALA A 307 10.11 -20.52 19.84
CA ALA A 307 9.15 -21.61 19.96
C ALA A 307 8.15 -21.63 18.79
N GLU A 308 7.68 -20.47 18.34
CA GLU A 308 6.70 -20.35 17.24
C GLU A 308 7.32 -20.54 15.85
N THR A 309 8.54 -20.02 15.64
CA THR A 309 9.12 -19.93 14.29
C THR A 309 10.30 -20.85 14.06
N GLY A 310 10.89 -21.42 15.12
CA GLY A 310 12.14 -22.17 15.06
C GLY A 310 13.37 -21.30 14.77
N ARG A 311 13.25 -19.96 14.87
CA ARG A 311 14.30 -19.02 14.48
C ARG A 311 14.66 -18.06 15.60
N ILE A 312 15.86 -17.48 15.50
CA ILE A 312 16.43 -16.56 16.49
C ILE A 312 16.63 -15.21 15.80
N ILE A 313 16.10 -14.15 16.41
CA ILE A 313 16.37 -12.77 16.02
C ILE A 313 17.42 -12.19 16.95
N ASN A 314 18.48 -11.60 16.41
CA ASN A 314 19.59 -11.10 17.23
C ASN A 314 19.60 -9.58 17.36
N GLU A 315 19.03 -8.86 16.39
CA GLU A 315 19.14 -7.41 16.34
C GLU A 315 17.91 -6.75 15.73
N GLY A 316 17.50 -5.66 16.36
CA GLY A 316 16.52 -4.71 15.85
C GLY A 316 17.16 -3.66 14.97
N THR A 317 16.52 -3.33 13.85
CA THR A 317 17.02 -2.33 12.91
C THR A 317 15.96 -1.27 12.62
N VAL A 318 16.43 -0.04 12.46
CA VAL A 318 15.65 1.08 11.92
C VAL A 318 16.32 1.54 10.63
N LYS A 319 15.54 1.64 9.55
CA LYS A 319 15.99 2.13 8.25
C LYS A 319 15.32 3.47 7.92
N PHE A 320 16.14 4.50 7.78
CA PHE A 320 15.74 5.86 7.45
C PHE A 320 15.51 6.05 5.94
N HIS A 321 14.98 7.23 5.56
CA HIS A 321 14.76 7.55 4.16
C HIS A 321 16.04 7.53 3.31
N SER A 322 17.17 7.97 3.87
CA SER A 322 18.50 7.95 3.22
C SER A 322 19.05 6.54 2.97
N ASN A 323 18.28 5.48 3.26
CA ASN A 323 18.73 4.09 3.35
C ASN A 323 19.78 3.83 4.44
N PHE A 324 20.08 4.84 5.27
CA PHE A 324 20.89 4.65 6.46
C PHE A 324 20.17 3.74 7.45
N ARG A 325 20.90 2.77 8.00
CA ARG A 325 20.37 1.77 8.94
C ARG A 325 21.08 1.91 10.28
N VAL A 326 20.30 1.96 11.34
CA VAL A 326 20.80 1.89 12.72
C VAL A 326 20.20 0.73 13.47
N ARG A 327 20.82 0.40 14.60
CA ARG A 327 20.29 -0.57 15.56
C ARG A 327 19.46 0.17 16.60
N TYR A 328 18.38 -0.46 17.05
CA TYR A 328 17.68 -0.07 18.28
C TYR A 328 17.99 -1.13 19.34
N LYS A 329 18.37 -0.67 20.54
CA LYS A 329 18.79 -1.55 21.65
C LYS A 329 17.74 -1.67 22.72
N ASP A 330 17.13 -0.54 23.05
CA ASP A 330 16.15 -0.43 24.12
C ASP A 330 14.83 0.08 23.56
N LEU A 331 13.77 -0.39 24.20
CA LEU A 331 12.42 0.04 23.92
C LEU A 331 11.60 -0.04 25.21
N ILE A 332 10.49 0.69 25.21
CA ILE A 332 9.46 0.59 26.23
C ILE A 332 8.13 0.37 25.50
N ASN A 333 7.52 -0.77 25.80
CA ASN A 333 6.21 -1.14 25.30
C ASN A 333 5.12 -0.72 26.29
N LEU A 334 3.99 -0.25 25.78
CA LEU A 334 2.80 -0.05 26.62
C LEU A 334 2.21 -1.39 27.07
N ALA A 335 2.24 -2.39 26.17
CA ALA A 335 1.87 -3.77 26.44
C ALA A 335 3.09 -4.68 26.20
N PRO A 336 3.61 -5.36 27.24
CA PRO A 336 4.91 -6.04 27.17
C PRO A 336 4.89 -7.35 26.37
N ASP A 337 3.71 -7.98 26.23
CA ASP A 337 3.64 -9.36 25.79
C ASP A 337 3.57 -9.42 24.26
N TRP A 338 4.64 -9.95 23.64
CA TRP A 338 4.47 -10.63 22.37
C TRP A 338 3.89 -12.01 22.68
N PRO A 339 2.78 -12.38 22.06
CA PRO A 339 2.09 -11.67 20.98
C PRO A 339 1.07 -10.63 21.42
N LEU A 340 0.93 -9.58 20.61
CA LEU A 340 0.01 -8.48 20.88
C LEU A 340 -1.46 -8.88 20.67
N GLU A 341 -2.27 -8.73 21.71
CA GLU A 341 -3.72 -9.00 21.71
C GLU A 341 -4.55 -7.79 21.26
N TRP A 342 -5.65 -7.99 20.52
CA TRP A 342 -6.49 -6.88 20.05
C TRP A 342 -7.12 -6.06 21.18
N SER A 343 -7.27 -6.66 22.36
CA SER A 343 -7.80 -6.01 23.56
C SER A 343 -6.79 -5.08 24.24
N VAL A 344 -5.55 -4.96 23.75
CA VAL A 344 -4.54 -4.04 24.29
C VAL A 344 -4.14 -2.99 23.26
N ILE A 345 -3.65 -1.84 23.73
CA ILE A 345 -3.18 -0.76 22.85
C ILE A 345 -1.74 -1.00 22.42
N HIS A 346 -1.54 -0.99 21.11
CA HIS A 346 -0.25 -1.26 20.50
C HIS A 346 0.54 0.04 20.35
N LEU A 347 1.40 0.34 21.33
CA LEU A 347 2.32 1.48 21.30
C LEU A 347 3.66 1.12 21.93
N SER A 348 4.73 1.61 21.31
CA SER A 348 6.10 1.43 21.79
C SER A 348 6.96 2.64 21.43
N VAL A 349 7.83 3.02 22.34
CA VAL A 349 8.91 3.98 22.08
C VAL A 349 10.23 3.23 22.00
N LEU A 350 10.97 3.41 20.90
CA LEU A 350 12.31 2.83 20.72
C LEU A 350 13.37 3.91 20.85
N SER A 351 14.53 3.52 21.36
CA SER A 351 15.76 4.32 21.34
C SER A 351 16.74 3.78 20.30
N VAL A 352 17.26 4.66 19.45
CA VAL A 352 18.29 4.32 18.45
C VAL A 352 19.67 4.81 18.87
N ASP A 353 20.70 4.07 18.47
CA ASP A 353 22.09 4.49 18.64
C ASP A 353 22.36 5.77 17.84
N ASN A 354 22.90 6.79 18.51
CA ASN A 354 23.34 8.10 18.00
C ASN A 354 22.24 9.16 17.75
N ASN A 355 22.58 10.43 18.01
CA ASN A 355 21.78 11.63 17.70
C ASN A 355 21.87 12.00 16.20
N ILE A 356 21.57 11.04 15.32
CA ILE A 356 21.64 11.22 13.86
C ILE A 356 20.41 11.91 13.25
N ILE A 357 19.37 12.11 14.07
CA ILE A 357 18.09 12.62 13.61
C ILE A 357 18.12 14.15 13.64
N SER A 358 17.85 14.77 12.49
CA SER A 358 17.70 16.22 12.41
C SER A 358 16.37 16.66 13.04
N LEU A 359 16.35 17.84 13.66
CA LEU A 359 15.13 18.42 14.24
C LEU A 359 13.99 18.53 13.22
N ALA A 360 14.31 18.79 11.95
CA ALA A 360 13.32 18.88 10.87
C ALA A 360 12.66 17.54 10.52
N GLU A 361 13.17 16.43 11.04
CA GLU A 361 12.62 15.09 10.84
C GLU A 361 11.72 14.65 12.01
N ILE A 362 11.69 15.43 13.09
CA ILE A 362 10.87 15.14 14.27
C ILE A 362 9.43 15.56 13.98
N MET A 363 8.51 14.60 14.10
CA MET A 363 7.08 14.90 14.11
C MET A 363 6.68 15.39 15.50
N PRO A 364 6.00 16.55 15.61
CA PRO A 364 5.48 17.00 16.89
C PRO A 364 4.39 16.05 17.41
N LEU A 365 4.36 15.86 18.72
CA LEU A 365 3.30 15.11 19.39
C LEU A 365 2.11 16.04 19.66
N PRO A 366 0.86 15.60 19.44
CA PRO A 366 -0.31 16.42 19.71
C PRO A 366 -0.51 16.56 21.24
N MET A 367 -0.63 17.81 21.71
CA MET A 367 -0.92 18.10 23.12
C MET A 367 -2.42 17.96 23.45
N HIS A 368 -3.28 18.03 22.44
CA HIS A 368 -4.73 18.02 22.58
C HIS A 368 -5.36 17.01 21.61
N PRO A 369 -6.56 16.50 21.90
CA PRO A 369 -7.31 15.74 20.91
C PRO A 369 -7.58 16.61 19.67
N PRO A 370 -7.61 16.03 18.46
CA PRO A 370 -7.99 16.77 17.27
C PRO A 370 -9.43 17.27 17.42
N GLU A 371 -9.66 18.55 17.12
CA GLU A 371 -11.00 19.17 17.16
C GLU A 371 -11.95 18.50 16.15
N THR A 372 -11.41 18.19 14.96
CA THR A 372 -12.11 17.49 13.89
C THR A 372 -11.18 16.48 13.23
N TYR A 373 -11.74 15.37 12.74
CA TYR A 373 -11.02 14.40 11.92
C TYR A 373 -11.12 14.77 10.44
N GLU A 374 -10.69 15.98 10.09
CA GLU A 374 -10.64 16.47 8.72
C GLU A 374 -9.29 16.17 8.06
N ASN A 375 -9.29 16.03 6.74
CA ASN A 375 -8.09 15.84 5.92
C ASN A 375 -7.15 14.71 6.41
N CYS A 376 -7.73 13.62 6.94
CA CYS A 376 -6.98 12.50 7.46
C CYS A 376 -6.34 11.63 6.36
N PHE A 377 -5.10 11.23 6.59
CA PHE A 377 -4.40 10.26 5.76
C PHE A 377 -3.49 9.36 6.60
N VAL A 378 -3.28 8.14 6.12
CA VAL A 378 -2.23 7.26 6.62
C VAL A 378 -1.07 7.28 5.64
N VAL A 379 0.12 7.40 6.19
CA VAL A 379 1.35 7.37 5.42
C VAL A 379 1.90 5.94 5.38
N SER A 380 2.23 5.46 4.18
CA SER A 380 2.91 4.17 3.99
C SER A 380 4.21 4.33 3.21
N LYS A 381 5.18 3.47 3.52
CA LYS A 381 6.42 3.27 2.75
C LYS A 381 6.41 1.97 1.94
N HIS A 382 5.32 1.22 1.99
CA HIS A 382 5.20 -0.06 1.31
C HIS A 382 4.18 0.03 0.18
N PRO A 383 4.52 -0.47 -1.02
CA PRO A 383 5.87 -0.80 -1.51
C PRO A 383 6.69 0.46 -1.83
N THR A 384 6.02 1.60 -2.03
CA THR A 384 6.62 2.92 -2.18
C THR A 384 5.96 3.96 -1.29
N TRP A 385 6.53 5.17 -1.25
CA TRP A 385 5.99 6.28 -0.49
C TRP A 385 4.63 6.72 -1.03
N ILE A 386 3.63 6.70 -0.16
CA ILE A 386 2.25 7.09 -0.49
C ILE A 386 1.52 7.56 0.77
N LYS A 387 0.61 8.52 0.59
CA LYS A 387 -0.38 8.92 1.58
C LYS A 387 -1.75 8.48 1.11
N TYR A 388 -2.41 7.63 1.89
CA TYR A 388 -3.76 7.17 1.62
C TYR A 388 -4.74 8.01 2.41
N ARG A 389 -5.72 8.63 1.74
CA ARG A 389 -6.82 9.28 2.44
C ARG A 389 -7.68 8.25 3.14
N VAL A 390 -8.12 8.59 4.34
CA VAL A 390 -8.95 7.71 5.17
C VAL A 390 -10.15 8.46 5.74
N ASP A 391 -11.21 7.73 6.01
CA ASP A 391 -12.28 8.19 6.90
C ASP A 391 -12.02 7.66 8.31
N VAL A 392 -12.13 8.54 9.30
CA VAL A 392 -12.09 8.16 10.72
C VAL A 392 -13.52 7.88 11.16
N LEU A 393 -13.76 6.67 11.69
CA LEU A 393 -15.08 6.27 12.13
C LEU A 393 -15.44 6.88 13.48
N LYS A 394 -16.75 7.06 13.71
CA LYS A 394 -17.25 7.40 15.05
C LYS A 394 -16.91 6.29 16.03
N SER A 395 -16.65 6.65 17.28
CA SER A 395 -16.27 5.71 18.33
C SER A 395 -17.29 4.58 18.54
N SER A 396 -18.60 4.87 18.45
CA SER A 396 -19.65 3.84 18.53
C SER A 396 -19.57 2.83 17.38
N GLN A 397 -19.44 3.32 16.14
CA GLN A 397 -19.30 2.47 14.96
C GLN A 397 -18.01 1.63 15.02
N CYS A 398 -16.91 2.22 15.50
CA CYS A 398 -15.65 1.50 15.70
C CYS A 398 -15.83 0.29 16.63
N ARG A 399 -16.49 0.50 17.78
CA ARG A 399 -16.76 -0.57 18.76
C ARG A 399 -17.72 -1.64 18.20
N GLU A 400 -18.71 -1.24 17.43
CA GLU A 400 -19.63 -2.20 16.79
C GLU A 400 -18.90 -3.08 15.76
N GLU A 401 -18.03 -2.48 14.94
CA GLU A 401 -17.34 -3.21 13.89
C GLU A 401 -16.17 -4.05 14.41
N LEU A 402 -15.53 -3.61 15.50
CA LEU A 402 -14.38 -4.25 16.16
C LEU A 402 -14.64 -4.47 17.67
N PRO A 403 -15.61 -5.32 18.06
CA PRO A 403 -16.04 -5.46 19.46
C PRO A 403 -15.00 -6.08 20.39
N ASN A 404 -14.02 -6.81 19.84
CA ASN A 404 -12.95 -7.46 20.61
C ASN A 404 -11.68 -6.60 20.71
N TYR A 405 -11.72 -5.38 20.20
CA TYR A 405 -10.59 -4.45 20.23
C TYR A 405 -10.68 -3.55 21.47
N HIS A 406 -9.53 -3.07 21.95
CA HIS A 406 -9.49 -2.09 23.03
C HIS A 406 -10.39 -0.88 22.71
N GLU A 407 -11.19 -0.43 23.68
CA GLU A 407 -12.22 0.60 23.49
C GLU A 407 -11.69 1.96 23.01
N ASP A 408 -10.41 2.21 23.26
CA ASP A 408 -9.71 3.44 22.90
C ASP A 408 -9.16 3.48 21.47
N TYR A 409 -9.27 2.38 20.71
CA TYR A 409 -8.82 2.40 19.33
C TYR A 409 -9.60 3.40 18.48
N ILE A 410 -8.88 4.12 17.62
CA ILE A 410 -9.45 4.88 16.51
C ILE A 410 -9.59 3.94 15.32
N CYS A 411 -10.80 3.80 14.78
CA CYS A 411 -11.01 3.02 13.55
C CYS A 411 -10.93 3.90 12.31
N ILE A 412 -10.24 3.43 11.28
CA ILE A 412 -10.13 4.10 9.99
C ILE A 412 -10.50 3.18 8.83
N ARG A 413 -11.03 3.77 7.76
CA ARG A 413 -11.26 3.09 6.48
C ARG A 413 -10.53 3.81 5.36
N LEU A 414 -9.90 3.05 4.46
CA LEU A 414 -9.35 3.61 3.23
C LEU A 414 -10.49 4.22 2.40
N LYS A 415 -10.30 5.45 1.92
CA LYS A 415 -11.21 6.03 0.93
C LYS A 415 -11.10 5.32 -0.41
N MET A 416 -9.93 4.79 -0.73
CA MET A 416 -9.69 4.15 -2.03
C MET A 416 -10.40 2.79 -2.12
N ASN A 417 -11.29 2.64 -3.10
CA ASN A 417 -12.15 1.46 -3.25
C ASN A 417 -11.39 0.32 -3.91
N GLY A 418 -11.52 -0.92 -3.41
CA GLY A 418 -10.91 -2.11 -4.02
C GLY A 418 -9.45 -2.35 -3.62
N LEU A 419 -8.90 -1.55 -2.71
CA LEU A 419 -7.64 -1.87 -2.05
C LEU A 419 -7.86 -2.72 -0.81
N ASN A 420 -6.97 -3.68 -0.60
CA ASN A 420 -6.84 -4.38 0.66
C ASN A 420 -6.12 -3.47 1.70
N PRO A 421 -6.79 -3.00 2.76
CA PRO A 421 -6.16 -2.18 3.80
C PRO A 421 -5.10 -2.94 4.61
N CYS A 422 -5.19 -4.26 4.71
CA CYS A 422 -4.22 -5.12 5.38
C CYS A 422 -2.84 -5.10 4.71
N ALA A 423 -2.82 -5.07 3.37
CA ALA A 423 -1.58 -5.01 2.61
C ALA A 423 -0.94 -3.61 2.57
N GLN A 424 -1.75 -2.57 2.74
CA GLN A 424 -1.35 -1.18 2.45
C GLN A 424 -1.08 -0.36 3.71
N LEU A 425 -1.84 -0.60 4.78
CA LEU A 425 -1.73 0.09 6.06
C LEU A 425 -0.94 -0.79 7.04
N LEU A 426 0.39 -0.72 6.96
CA LEU A 426 1.26 -1.51 7.82
C LEU A 426 1.17 -1.06 9.28
N GLY A 427 1.41 -1.98 10.22
CA GLY A 427 1.57 -1.63 11.62
C GLY A 427 2.62 -0.55 11.80
N GLY A 428 2.37 0.42 12.68
CA GLY A 428 3.25 1.56 12.93
C GLY A 428 3.15 2.70 11.92
N SER A 429 2.31 2.57 10.88
CA SER A 429 2.03 3.67 9.94
C SER A 429 1.36 4.83 10.70
N PRO A 430 1.78 6.09 10.53
CA PRO A 430 1.15 7.20 11.22
C PRO A 430 -0.16 7.60 10.52
N LEU A 431 -1.19 7.79 11.33
CA LEU A 431 -2.44 8.47 10.99
C LEU A 431 -2.27 9.95 11.32
N ILE A 432 -2.38 10.79 10.29
CA ILE A 432 -2.23 12.25 10.41
C ILE A 432 -3.51 12.91 9.93
N CYS A 433 -4.05 13.84 10.73
CA CYS A 433 -5.22 14.65 10.38
C CYS A 433 -4.88 16.11 10.63
N SER A 434 -5.16 16.99 9.66
CA SER A 434 -4.83 18.42 9.75
C SER A 434 -3.39 18.71 10.23
N ASP A 435 -2.44 17.89 9.78
CA ASP A 435 -1.01 17.92 10.14
C ASP A 435 -0.64 17.43 11.56
N ASP A 436 -1.60 17.02 12.38
CA ASP A 436 -1.33 16.43 13.69
C ASP A 436 -1.17 14.92 13.64
N LEU A 437 -0.21 14.37 14.39
CA LEU A 437 -0.02 12.93 14.57
C LEU A 437 -1.11 12.37 15.48
N VAL A 438 -2.26 12.03 14.92
CA VAL A 438 -3.45 11.61 15.66
C VAL A 438 -3.33 10.16 16.17
N GLY A 439 -2.74 9.27 15.38
CA GLY A 439 -2.72 7.85 15.71
C GLY A 439 -1.59 7.07 15.06
N ILE A 440 -1.38 5.84 15.54
CA ILE A 440 -0.45 4.87 14.97
C ILE A 440 -1.22 3.60 14.62
N VAL A 441 -1.20 3.18 13.36
CA VAL A 441 -1.89 1.95 12.91
C VAL A 441 -1.40 0.76 13.72
N ALA A 442 -2.32 0.06 14.40
CA ALA A 442 -2.01 -1.06 15.26
C ALA A 442 -1.38 -2.22 14.45
N ASN A 443 -0.46 -2.95 15.09
CA ASN A 443 0.13 -4.15 14.50
C ASN A 443 -0.78 -5.37 14.68
N TYR A 444 -0.69 -6.34 13.78
CA TYR A 444 -1.32 -7.65 13.93
C TYR A 444 -0.24 -8.67 14.26
N GLY A 445 0.00 -8.88 15.55
CA GLY A 445 0.79 -10.03 15.97
C GLY A 445 -0.01 -11.32 15.75
N ASN A 446 0.71 -12.43 15.56
CA ASN A 446 0.27 -13.76 15.98
C ASN A 446 -0.67 -14.60 15.11
N ALA A 447 -0.50 -14.60 13.78
CA ALA A 447 -1.35 -15.35 12.84
C ALA A 447 -2.85 -14.97 12.89
N LYS A 448 -3.24 -13.99 13.72
CA LYS A 448 -4.55 -13.34 13.69
C LYS A 448 -4.58 -12.43 12.47
N GLU A 449 -5.14 -12.95 11.38
CA GLU A 449 -5.16 -12.26 10.10
C GLU A 449 -5.94 -10.95 10.20
N CYS A 450 -5.39 -9.91 9.56
CA CYS A 450 -6.13 -8.71 9.29
C CYS A 450 -7.32 -9.03 8.38
N ILE A 451 -8.51 -8.59 8.77
CA ILE A 451 -9.74 -8.85 8.00
C ILE A 451 -9.96 -7.69 7.02
N GLU A 452 -9.86 -7.94 5.72
CA GLU A 452 -9.92 -6.90 4.69
C GLU A 452 -11.22 -6.09 4.69
N SER A 453 -12.34 -6.71 5.08
CA SER A 453 -13.67 -6.08 5.14
C SER A 453 -13.90 -5.23 6.39
N LYS A 454 -12.97 -5.26 7.36
CA LYS A 454 -13.08 -4.53 8.63
C LYS A 454 -12.21 -3.27 8.61
N PRO A 455 -12.55 -2.25 9.42
CA PRO A 455 -11.75 -1.06 9.54
C PRO A 455 -10.42 -1.37 10.23
N ARG A 456 -9.44 -0.48 10.05
CA ARG A 456 -8.14 -0.61 10.70
C ARG A 456 -8.13 0.14 12.02
N ALA A 457 -7.61 -0.50 13.06
CA ALA A 457 -7.43 0.11 14.37
C ALA A 457 -6.13 0.93 14.44
N CYS A 458 -6.19 2.09 15.08
CA CYS A 458 -5.05 2.98 15.32
C CYS A 458 -5.01 3.39 16.80
N SER A 459 -3.85 3.23 17.43
CA SER A 459 -3.60 3.68 18.79
C SER A 459 -3.61 5.21 18.84
N PRO A 460 -4.47 5.87 19.63
CA PRO A 460 -4.57 7.33 19.69
C PRO A 460 -3.35 7.95 20.39
N VAL A 461 -2.58 8.78 19.71
CA VAL A 461 -1.32 9.33 20.28
C VAL A 461 -1.60 10.28 21.44
N TYR A 462 -2.54 11.22 21.28
CA TYR A 462 -2.85 12.22 22.32
C TYR A 462 -3.26 11.56 23.65
N LYS A 463 -4.06 10.48 23.59
CA LYS A 463 -4.59 9.80 24.78
C LYS A 463 -3.49 9.10 25.59
N TYR A 464 -2.44 8.65 24.90
CA TYR A 464 -1.28 7.99 25.50
C TYR A 464 -0.04 8.87 25.55
N LEU A 465 -0.19 10.20 25.42
CA LEU A 465 0.94 11.14 25.44
C LEU A 465 1.79 11.00 26.71
N HIS A 466 1.15 10.91 27.87
CA HIS A 466 1.82 10.71 29.16
C HIS A 466 2.71 9.45 29.20
N PHE A 467 2.26 8.37 28.57
CA PHE A 467 3.07 7.15 28.44
C PHE A 467 4.24 7.39 27.50
N ILE A 468 3.99 8.02 26.34
CA ILE A 468 5.03 8.28 25.33
C ILE A 468 6.15 9.13 25.93
N GLU A 469 5.81 10.21 26.63
CA GLU A 469 6.77 11.10 27.28
C GLU A 469 7.54 10.39 28.41
N ALA A 470 6.86 9.64 29.26
CA ALA A 470 7.50 8.86 30.32
C ALA A 470 8.47 7.81 29.74
N ALA A 471 8.07 7.14 28.66
CA ALA A 471 8.90 6.16 27.96
C ALA A 471 10.13 6.81 27.30
N MET A 472 9.97 7.98 26.67
CA MET A 472 11.10 8.75 26.14
C MET A 472 12.10 9.09 27.24
N TRP A 473 11.63 9.59 28.38
CA TRP A 473 12.47 9.96 29.51
C TRP A 473 13.19 8.75 30.14
N GLU A 474 12.49 7.65 30.36
CA GLU A 474 13.11 6.45 30.94
C GLU A 474 14.21 5.88 30.03
N LEU A 475 14.00 5.91 28.70
CA LEU A 475 15.03 5.53 27.74
C LEU A 475 16.27 6.45 27.78
N ASP A 476 16.09 7.75 28.04
CA ASP A 476 17.21 8.68 28.25
C ASP A 476 17.98 8.35 29.53
N VAL A 477 17.29 8.01 30.63
CA VAL A 477 17.92 7.57 31.87
C VAL A 477 18.73 6.28 31.66
N ARG A 478 18.18 5.29 30.95
CA ARG A 478 18.89 4.02 30.65
C ARG A 478 20.16 4.25 29.81
N SER A 479 20.15 5.27 28.95
CA SER A 479 21.29 5.58 28.09
C SER A 479 22.43 6.34 28.78
N SER A 480 22.18 6.96 29.95
CA SER A 480 23.08 7.96 30.55
C SER A 480 23.97 7.44 31.70
N ASN A 481 23.92 6.16 32.08
CA ASN A 481 24.79 5.52 33.09
C ASN A 481 24.98 6.24 34.44
N ASN A 482 24.13 7.22 34.78
CA ASN A 482 24.24 7.95 36.05
C ASN A 482 23.25 7.39 37.09
N HIS A 483 23.79 6.69 38.10
CA HIS A 483 23.06 6.07 39.20
C HIS A 483 22.27 7.03 40.12
N VAL A 484 22.35 8.35 39.93
CA VAL A 484 21.77 9.36 40.83
C VAL A 484 20.28 9.63 40.54
N THR A 485 19.73 9.19 39.41
CA THR A 485 18.32 9.44 39.01
C THR A 485 17.31 8.41 39.54
N ALA A 486 17.74 7.34 40.23
CA ALA A 486 16.82 6.35 40.79
C ALA A 486 15.88 6.93 41.89
N LEU A 487 16.24 8.05 42.51
CA LEU A 487 15.45 8.73 43.55
C LEU A 487 14.23 9.49 42.98
N SER A 488 14.28 9.98 41.73
CA SER A 488 13.14 10.69 41.12
C SER A 488 12.03 9.74 40.63
N LEU A 489 12.38 8.48 40.36
CA LEU A 489 11.45 7.43 39.94
C LEU A 489 10.40 7.10 41.03
N ASN A 490 10.79 7.19 42.30
CA ASN A 490 9.86 7.01 43.43
C ASN A 490 8.90 8.20 43.56
N PHE A 491 9.36 9.43 43.32
CA PHE A 491 8.51 10.62 43.34
C PHE A 491 7.47 10.64 42.20
N PHE A 492 7.86 10.24 40.98
CA PHE A 492 6.94 10.22 39.83
C PHE A 492 5.90 9.09 39.93
N LYS A 493 6.29 7.90 40.43
CA LYS A 493 5.33 6.83 40.75
C LYS A 493 4.36 7.23 41.86
N LEU A 494 4.81 7.97 42.88
CA LEU A 494 3.93 8.48 43.93
C LEU A 494 2.92 9.52 43.41
N ASN A 495 3.33 10.42 42.50
CA ASN A 495 2.41 11.41 41.93
C ASN A 495 1.39 10.78 40.96
N ASN A 496 1.75 9.72 40.23
CA ASN A 496 0.81 8.93 39.43
C ASN A 496 -0.15 8.08 40.30
N LEU A 497 0.26 7.68 41.51
CA LEU A 497 -0.65 7.10 42.49
C LEU A 497 -1.60 8.17 43.08
N LYS A 498 -1.11 9.38 43.36
CA LYS A 498 -1.94 10.50 43.86
C LYS A 498 -3.08 10.86 42.90
N SER A 499 -2.79 10.95 41.60
CA SER A 499 -3.82 11.27 40.59
C SER A 499 -4.86 10.15 40.42
N ARG A 500 -4.48 8.89 40.69
CA ARG A 500 -5.38 7.73 40.63
C ARG A 500 -6.20 7.48 41.89
N LEU A 501 -5.74 7.94 43.05
CA LEU A 501 -6.37 7.64 44.35
C LEU A 501 -7.09 8.84 44.99
N GLY A 502 -6.89 10.07 44.52
CA GLY A 502 -7.59 11.25 45.08
C GLY A 502 -7.30 11.50 46.56
N VAL A 503 -6.08 11.22 47.02
CA VAL A 503 -5.68 11.40 48.43
C VAL A 503 -4.66 12.55 48.55
N GLU A 504 -4.97 13.55 49.40
CA GLU A 504 -4.02 14.56 49.85
C GLU A 504 -3.16 14.01 51.01
N LEU A 505 -1.83 14.12 50.86
CA LEU A 505 -0.89 13.91 51.96
C LEU A 505 -0.37 15.28 52.39
N LYS A 506 -0.68 15.70 53.63
CA LYS A 506 0.02 16.81 54.29
C LYS A 506 1.37 16.30 54.81
N ILE A 507 2.43 16.92 54.35
CA ILE A 507 3.78 16.73 54.91
C ILE A 507 4.02 17.92 55.83
N ASP A 508 4.11 17.66 57.13
CA ASP A 508 4.54 18.67 58.11
C ASP A 508 6.06 18.86 57.95
N GLN A 509 6.49 20.10 57.71
CA GLN A 509 7.91 20.45 57.69
C GLN A 509 8.38 20.67 59.13
N GLY A 510 8.92 19.62 59.75
CA GLY A 510 9.62 19.69 61.02
C GLY A 510 11.00 20.37 60.90
N SER A 511 11.28 21.23 61.87
CA SER A 511 12.51 22.02 62.10
C SER A 511 13.83 21.21 62.01
N PRO A 512 14.96 21.83 61.63
CA PRO A 512 16.21 21.13 61.39
C PRO A 512 16.96 20.94 62.71
N ASP A 513 16.65 19.87 63.44
CA ASP A 513 17.56 19.19 64.36
C ASP A 513 16.77 18.07 65.05
N ASN A 514 16.75 16.89 64.43
CA ASN A 514 16.73 15.56 65.05
C ASN A 514 16.47 14.48 64.00
N THR A 515 17.18 13.36 64.13
CA THR A 515 17.06 12.15 63.31
C THR A 515 15.63 11.59 63.36
N PRO A 516 14.97 11.32 62.21
CA PRO A 516 13.57 10.88 62.23
C PRO A 516 13.45 9.38 62.54
N VAL A 517 12.76 9.06 63.64
CA VAL A 517 12.16 7.75 63.91
C VAL A 517 10.75 7.76 63.33
N LEU A 518 10.44 6.85 62.41
CA LEU A 518 9.13 6.74 61.76
C LEU A 518 8.17 5.94 62.67
N TYR A 519 7.15 6.60 63.24
CA TYR A 519 5.98 5.93 63.80
C TYR A 519 4.85 5.94 62.76
N ASP A 520 4.48 4.77 62.24
CA ASP A 520 3.31 4.60 61.38
C ASP A 520 2.07 4.29 62.22
N THR A 521 1.08 5.18 62.21
CA THR A 521 -0.31 4.85 62.54
C THR A 521 -1.18 5.31 61.37
N MET A 522 -1.79 4.38 60.65
CA MET A 522 -2.67 4.66 59.51
C MET A 522 -4.01 3.94 59.73
N GLN A 523 -5.08 4.71 59.92
CA GLN A 523 -6.45 4.20 60.00
C GLN A 523 -7.05 4.11 58.58
N PHE A 524 -7.70 2.98 58.27
CA PHE A 524 -8.40 2.75 57.02
C PHE A 524 -9.91 3.03 57.20
N TYR A 525 -10.51 3.79 56.29
CA TYR A 525 -11.95 3.77 56.06
C TYR A 525 -12.25 2.87 54.86
N ASP A 526 -13.10 1.87 55.09
CA ASP A 526 -13.43 0.80 54.16
C ASP A 526 -14.61 1.20 53.26
N TYR A 527 -14.38 1.18 51.95
CA TYR A 527 -15.44 1.00 50.95
C TYR A 527 -15.00 -0.04 49.91
N GLY A 528 -15.20 -1.32 50.25
CA GLY A 528 -15.88 -2.26 49.38
C GLY A 528 -15.12 -2.83 48.16
N LYS A 529 -14.53 -4.01 48.41
CA LYS A 529 -14.37 -5.19 47.52
C LYS A 529 -13.19 -5.30 46.53
N VAL A 530 -12.23 -6.12 47.00
CA VAL A 530 -11.52 -7.25 46.36
C VAL A 530 -10.42 -6.94 45.34
N TRP A 531 -9.19 -6.72 45.82
CA TRP A 531 -7.94 -7.20 45.20
C TRP A 531 -6.89 -7.46 46.31
N ASN A 532 -6.95 -8.64 46.95
CA ASN A 532 -6.05 -8.97 48.06
C ASN A 532 -5.36 -10.32 47.83
N LYS A 533 -4.13 -10.25 47.31
CA LYS A 533 -3.10 -11.33 47.33
C LYS A 533 -1.73 -10.88 46.76
N GLY A 534 -1.68 -9.81 45.95
CA GLY A 534 -0.43 -9.28 45.38
C GLY A 534 0.37 -8.34 46.29
N ILE A 535 -0.32 -7.50 47.08
CA ILE A 535 0.28 -6.43 47.88
C ILE A 535 1.13 -6.99 49.05
N THR A 536 0.71 -8.12 49.64
CA THR A 536 1.44 -8.77 50.74
C THR A 536 2.80 -9.35 50.29
N LYS A 537 2.96 -9.67 48.99
CA LYS A 537 4.22 -10.18 48.42
C LYS A 537 5.22 -9.05 48.16
N LEU A 538 4.74 -7.87 47.80
CA LEU A 538 5.57 -6.67 47.60
C LEU A 538 6.14 -6.15 48.93
N ILE A 539 5.34 -6.17 50.00
CA ILE A 539 5.77 -5.74 51.34
C ILE A 539 6.82 -6.68 51.94
N ARG A 540 6.74 -8.00 51.70
CA ARG A 540 7.77 -8.95 52.15
C ARG A 540 9.10 -8.82 51.39
N SER A 541 9.08 -8.45 50.11
CA SER A 541 10.31 -8.25 49.32
C SER A 541 11.09 -6.99 49.71
N ILE A 542 10.43 -5.99 50.30
CA ILE A 542 11.08 -4.76 50.78
C ILE A 542 11.76 -5.02 52.15
N ARG A 543 11.20 -5.91 52.97
CA ARG A 543 11.77 -6.28 54.28
C ARG A 543 13.05 -7.13 54.19
N SER A 544 13.26 -7.90 53.11
CA SER A 544 14.42 -8.78 52.98
C SER A 544 15.64 -8.15 52.29
N ARG A 545 15.58 -6.87 51.91
CA ARG A 545 16.70 -6.16 51.27
C ARG A 545 17.35 -5.10 52.14
N ASN A 546 16.85 -4.89 53.37
CA ASN A 546 17.37 -3.90 54.33
C ASN A 546 17.61 -4.51 55.73
N LEU A 547 18.00 -5.78 55.80
CA LEU A 547 18.61 -6.40 56.99
C LEU A 547 19.96 -7.00 56.61
#